data_AF-A0A497HHR1-F1
#
_entry.id   AF-A0A497HHR1-F1
#
_cell.length_a   1.000
_cell.length_b   1.000
_cell.length_c   1.000
_cell.angle_alpha   90.00
_cell.angle_beta   90.00
_cell.angle_gamma   90.00
#
_symmetry.space_group_name_H-M   'P 1'
#
loop_
_entity.id
_entity.type
_entity.pdbx_description
1 polymer ?
#
loop_
_entity_poly.entity_id
_entity_poly.type
_entity_poly.pdbx_seq_one_letter_code
_entity_poly.pdbx_strand_id
1 'polypeptide(L)'
;MGETLLGISSEYLYIHGKQPKPVEELHSPNFLVFSKDDSIEKDRKRLIDAWKSLQDTPLRHIKDVGEIETYRSFWNFDRKIKAFRVYVDRSFLVPEVSDYIFFNLNMYTAEHDIPYHQRVLIDLAVEDKVWILDTNGTKKDLKVLVYDIETTEFEEGKTDLPIDILGYSSFNISIESEKDL
;
A
#
# COMPACT_ATOMS: atom_id res chain seq x y z
N MET A 1 10.90 11.92 15.45
CA MET A 1 10.37 11.02 14.41
C MET A 1 10.02 9.73 15.12
N GLY A 2 8.74 9.38 15.20
CA GLY A 2 8.34 8.11 15.81
C GLY A 2 8.77 6.98 14.91
N GLU A 3 9.53 6.02 15.44
CA GLU A 3 9.72 4.71 14.84
C GLU A 3 8.40 3.93 14.94
N THR A 4 7.39 4.36 14.18
CA THR A 4 6.13 3.64 14.10
C THR A 4 6.38 2.38 13.28
N LEU A 5 6.64 1.28 14.00
CA LEU A 5 6.73 -0.06 13.45
C LEU A 5 5.34 -0.50 12.99
N LEU A 6 4.98 -0.14 11.75
CA LEU A 6 3.73 -0.57 11.11
C LEU A 6 3.87 -2.04 10.71
N GLY A 7 3.46 -2.93 11.61
CA GLY A 7 3.15 -4.32 11.33
C GLY A 7 4.32 -5.14 10.78
N ILE A 8 5.19 -5.63 11.67
CA ILE A 8 5.82 -6.92 11.38
C ILE A 8 4.66 -7.91 11.34
N SER A 9 4.27 -8.38 10.15
CA SER A 9 3.58 -9.66 10.09
C SER A 9 4.54 -10.66 10.70
N SER A 10 4.22 -11.12 11.91
CA SER A 10 4.91 -12.20 12.59
C SER A 10 4.96 -13.46 11.71
N GLU A 11 4.18 -13.53 10.63
CA GLU A 11 4.19 -14.65 9.71
C GLU A 11 5.53 -14.83 9.00
N TYR A 12 6.16 -13.77 8.49
CA TYR A 12 7.39 -13.97 7.68
C TYR A 12 8.57 -14.52 8.49
N LEU A 13 8.78 -13.95 9.68
CA LEU A 13 9.90 -14.32 10.54
C LEU A 13 9.67 -15.68 11.22
N TYR A 14 8.43 -15.98 11.64
CA TYR A 14 8.13 -17.19 12.44
C TYR A 14 7.58 -18.37 11.61
N ILE A 15 7.03 -18.15 10.41
CA ILE A 15 6.38 -19.20 9.58
C ILE A 15 7.24 -19.60 8.40
N HIS A 16 7.84 -18.63 7.71
CA HIS A 16 8.59 -18.90 6.48
C HIS A 16 10.09 -19.11 6.70
N GLY A 17 10.59 -18.85 7.92
CA GLY A 17 12.02 -18.96 8.25
C GLY A 17 12.91 -18.04 7.40
N LYS A 18 12.32 -16.97 6.83
CA LYS A 18 12.99 -16.00 5.97
C LYS A 18 12.78 -14.62 6.58
N GLN A 19 13.77 -13.74 6.43
CA GLN A 19 13.60 -12.37 6.87
C GLN A 19 12.46 -11.71 6.08
N PRO A 20 11.57 -10.93 6.74
CA PRO A 20 10.56 -10.14 6.05
C PRO A 20 11.26 -9.21 5.06
N LYS A 21 10.72 -9.13 3.85
CA LYS A 21 11.18 -8.15 2.87
C LYS A 21 10.40 -6.84 3.05
N PRO A 22 11.07 -5.68 3.02
CA PRO A 22 10.39 -4.41 2.93
C PRO A 22 9.46 -4.37 1.70
N VAL A 23 8.22 -3.93 1.89
CA VAL A 23 7.25 -3.77 0.79
C VAL A 23 7.79 -2.83 -0.29
N GLU A 24 8.63 -1.86 0.07
CA GLU A 24 9.24 -0.88 -0.84
C GLU A 24 10.18 -1.52 -1.88
N GLU A 25 10.65 -2.75 -1.65
CA GLU A 25 11.41 -3.53 -2.63
C GLU A 25 10.52 -4.11 -3.74
N LEU A 26 9.22 -4.28 -3.47
CA LEU A 26 8.27 -4.97 -4.34
C LEU A 26 7.26 -4.02 -4.98
N HIS A 27 6.94 -2.92 -4.29
CA HIS A 27 5.85 -2.03 -4.66
C HIS A 27 6.15 -0.58 -4.27
N SER A 28 5.56 0.38 -5.00
CA SER A 28 5.65 1.80 -4.67
C SER A 28 4.25 2.43 -4.66
N PRO A 29 3.94 3.35 -3.73
CA PRO A 29 2.69 4.10 -3.73
C PRO A 29 2.43 4.74 -5.08
N ASN A 30 1.24 4.56 -5.62
CA ASN A 30 0.92 5.03 -6.95
C ASN A 30 -0.56 5.41 -7.08
N PHE A 31 -0.84 6.23 -8.10
CA PHE A 31 -2.17 6.62 -8.52
C PHE A 31 -2.19 6.85 -10.03
N LEU A 32 -3.37 6.97 -10.62
CA LEU A 32 -3.54 7.15 -12.06
C LEU A 32 -3.69 8.62 -12.42
N VAL A 33 -3.08 9.01 -13.55
CA VAL A 33 -3.26 10.31 -14.19
C VAL A 33 -3.77 10.11 -15.61
N PHE A 34 -4.77 10.90 -16.00
CA PHE A 34 -5.33 10.90 -17.35
C PHE A 34 -5.68 12.32 -17.79
N SER A 35 -5.74 12.51 -19.10
CA SER A 35 -6.01 13.80 -19.71
C SER A 35 -7.50 14.12 -19.74
N LYS A 36 -7.82 15.42 -19.78
CA LYS A 36 -9.20 15.88 -19.99
C LYS A 36 -9.69 15.58 -21.42
N ASP A 37 -8.74 15.64 -22.37
CA ASP A 37 -8.94 15.39 -23.80
C ASP A 37 -7.97 14.30 -24.29
N ASP A 38 -7.91 14.03 -25.60
CA ASP A 38 -7.02 13.04 -26.22
C ASP A 38 -5.54 13.51 -26.30
N SER A 39 -5.01 14.09 -25.21
CA SER A 39 -3.68 14.72 -25.12
C SER A 39 -2.71 14.01 -24.17
N ILE A 40 -2.96 12.75 -23.82
CA ILE A 40 -2.22 12.01 -22.78
C ILE A 40 -0.71 11.95 -22.99
N GLU A 41 -0.26 11.85 -24.24
CA GLU A 41 1.17 11.83 -24.58
C GLU A 41 1.83 13.19 -24.28
N LYS A 42 1.12 14.29 -24.56
CA LYS A 42 1.60 15.66 -24.26
C LYS A 42 1.56 15.93 -22.75
N ASP A 43 0.51 15.47 -22.08
CA ASP A 43 0.34 15.67 -20.64
C ASP A 43 1.35 14.87 -19.83
N ARG A 44 1.60 13.61 -20.20
CA ARG A 44 2.68 12.81 -19.59
C ARG A 44 4.03 13.50 -19.74
N LYS A 45 4.35 14.00 -20.94
CA LYS A 45 5.59 14.74 -21.16
C LYS A 45 5.66 16.01 -20.31
N ARG A 46 4.58 16.78 -20.26
CA ARG A 46 4.47 18.00 -19.46
C ARG A 46 4.67 17.74 -17.97
N LEU A 47 4.12 16.64 -17.44
CA LEU A 47 4.35 16.23 -16.06
C LEU A 47 5.82 15.87 -15.82
N ILE A 48 6.45 15.08 -16.71
CA ILE A 48 7.86 14.70 -16.57
C ILE A 48 8.77 15.94 -16.61
N ASP A 49 8.50 16.88 -17.51
CA ASP A 49 9.25 18.13 -17.63
C ASP A 49 9.06 19.01 -16.38
N ALA A 50 7.83 19.10 -15.84
CA ALA A 50 7.53 19.80 -14.60
C ALA A 50 8.21 19.16 -13.38
N TRP A 51 8.16 17.83 -13.25
CA TRP A 51 8.82 17.08 -12.19
C TRP A 51 10.34 17.35 -12.17
N LYS A 52 10.99 17.39 -13.34
CA LYS A 52 12.43 17.67 -13.45
C LYS A 52 12.81 19.12 -13.13
N SER A 53 11.90 20.07 -13.32
CA SER A 53 12.18 21.51 -13.23
C SER A 53 11.69 22.17 -11.94
N LEU A 54 10.61 21.68 -11.34
CA LEU A 54 9.90 22.30 -10.22
C LEU A 54 10.11 21.54 -8.90
N GLN A 55 11.35 21.50 -8.42
CA GLN A 55 11.74 20.77 -7.21
C GLN A 55 11.28 21.43 -5.90
N ASP A 56 10.77 22.65 -5.95
CA ASP A 56 10.14 23.37 -4.83
C ASP A 56 8.66 22.99 -4.62
N THR A 57 8.08 22.21 -5.53
CA THR A 57 6.66 21.80 -5.50
C THR A 57 6.50 20.38 -4.94
N PRO A 58 5.26 19.93 -4.64
CA PRO A 58 5.00 18.54 -4.26
C PRO A 58 5.51 17.50 -5.26
N LEU A 59 5.72 17.87 -6.54
CA LEU A 59 6.25 16.97 -7.58
C LEU A 59 7.62 16.39 -7.23
N ARG A 60 8.41 17.02 -6.35
CA ARG A 60 9.70 16.47 -5.89
C ARG A 60 9.58 15.08 -5.24
N HIS A 61 8.39 14.71 -4.78
CA HIS A 61 8.10 13.43 -4.15
C HIS A 61 7.70 12.32 -5.14
N ILE A 62 7.61 12.65 -6.44
CA ILE A 62 7.45 11.66 -7.50
C ILE A 62 8.75 10.87 -7.60
N LYS A 63 8.61 9.55 -7.55
CA LYS A 63 9.68 8.56 -7.72
C LYS A 63 9.84 8.18 -9.19
N ASP A 64 8.73 7.97 -9.89
CA ASP A 64 8.70 7.57 -11.29
C ASP A 64 7.35 7.87 -11.97
N VAL A 65 7.34 7.90 -13.30
CA VAL A 65 6.14 8.06 -14.12
C VAL A 65 6.05 6.90 -15.11
N GLY A 66 5.08 6.02 -14.89
CA GLY A 66 4.87 4.80 -15.68
C GLY A 66 4.49 5.07 -17.14
N GLU A 67 4.39 3.99 -17.92
CA GLU A 67 3.97 4.06 -19.33
C GLU A 67 2.48 4.40 -19.48
N ILE A 68 2.07 4.79 -20.69
CA ILE A 68 0.67 5.03 -21.01
C ILE A 68 0.02 3.68 -21.32
N GLU A 69 -1.01 3.36 -20.54
CA GLU A 69 -1.79 2.14 -20.66
C GLU A 69 -3.25 2.48 -20.95
N THR A 70 -3.99 1.51 -21.47
CA THR A 70 -5.42 1.67 -21.75
C THR A 70 -6.24 0.92 -20.70
N TYR A 71 -7.04 1.67 -19.96
CA TYR A 71 -7.95 1.17 -18.94
C TYR A 71 -9.38 1.13 -19.48
N ARG A 72 -10.16 0.11 -19.09
CA ARG A 72 -11.61 0.09 -19.31
C ARG A 72 -12.27 0.77 -18.12
N SER A 73 -13.22 1.68 -18.37
CA SER A 73 -13.96 2.33 -17.28
C SER A 73 -14.76 1.31 -16.48
N PHE A 74 -14.72 1.44 -15.15
CA PHE A 74 -15.49 0.59 -14.24
C PHE A 74 -17.00 0.85 -14.30
N TRP A 75 -17.41 2.05 -14.73
CA TRP A 75 -18.81 2.46 -14.81
C TRP A 75 -19.40 2.35 -16.22
N ASN A 76 -18.57 2.54 -17.25
CA ASN A 76 -18.98 2.38 -18.64
C ASN A 76 -18.04 1.41 -19.36
N PHE A 77 -18.47 0.15 -19.50
CA PHE A 77 -17.64 -0.92 -20.04
C PHE A 77 -17.23 -0.75 -21.50
N ASP A 78 -17.95 0.07 -22.28
CA ASP A 78 -17.60 0.39 -23.66
C ASP A 78 -16.55 1.49 -23.76
N ARG A 79 -16.33 2.23 -22.66
CA ARG A 79 -15.38 3.33 -22.61
C ARG A 79 -13.98 2.83 -22.23
N LYS A 80 -13.01 3.14 -23.09
CA LYS A 80 -11.58 2.98 -22.83
C LYS A 80 -10.95 4.34 -22.59
N ILE A 81 -10.06 4.43 -21.61
CA ILE A 81 -9.37 5.66 -21.19
C ILE A 81 -7.87 5.35 -21.17
N LYS A 82 -7.07 6.23 -21.78
CA LYS A 82 -5.62 6.17 -21.64
C LYS A 82 -5.22 6.87 -20.34
N ALA A 83 -4.41 6.20 -19.53
CA ALA A 83 -3.88 6.74 -18.28
C ALA A 83 -2.44 6.25 -18.09
N PHE A 84 -1.70 6.87 -17.18
CA PHE A 84 -0.41 6.38 -16.73
C PHE A 84 -0.31 6.48 -15.21
N ARG A 85 0.51 5.60 -14.61
CA ARG A 85 0.76 5.63 -13.17
C ARG A 85 1.78 6.70 -12.81
N VAL A 86 1.57 7.36 -11.68
CA VAL A 86 2.58 8.20 -11.02
C VAL A 86 2.95 7.53 -9.71
N TYR A 87 4.23 7.22 -9.54
CA TYR A 87 4.77 6.59 -8.34
C TYR A 87 5.34 7.65 -7.40
N VAL A 88 5.08 7.52 -6.10
CA VAL A 88 5.42 8.50 -5.06
C VAL A 88 6.29 7.85 -3.99
N ASP A 89 7.21 8.59 -3.39
CA ASP A 89 8.18 8.06 -2.41
C ASP A 89 7.54 7.51 -1.13
N ARG A 90 6.43 8.09 -0.69
CA ARG A 90 5.72 7.72 0.54
C ARG A 90 4.21 7.80 0.32
N SER A 91 3.48 6.86 0.91
CA SER A 91 2.04 6.72 0.71
C SER A 91 1.23 7.93 1.16
N PHE A 92 1.58 8.54 2.28
CA PHE A 92 0.87 9.71 2.81
C PHE A 92 1.03 10.98 1.94
N LEU A 93 1.98 10.98 0.99
CA LEU A 93 2.19 12.09 0.05
C LEU A 93 1.33 11.96 -1.21
N VAL A 94 0.70 10.80 -1.46
CA VAL A 94 -0.14 10.59 -2.65
C VAL A 94 -1.24 11.65 -2.81
N PRO A 95 -2.00 12.03 -1.75
CA PRO A 95 -3.00 13.08 -1.87
C PRO A 95 -2.40 14.43 -2.29
N GLU A 96 -1.30 14.84 -1.65
CA GLU A 96 -0.64 16.13 -1.94
C GLU A 96 -0.12 16.21 -3.37
N VAL A 97 0.53 15.15 -3.86
CA VAL A 97 1.04 15.09 -5.25
C VAL A 97 -0.12 15.05 -6.25
N SER A 98 -1.14 14.24 -5.98
CA SER A 98 -2.34 14.15 -6.81
C SER A 98 -3.05 15.50 -6.95
N ASP A 99 -3.29 16.19 -5.82
CA ASP A 99 -3.96 17.50 -5.81
C ASP A 99 -3.18 18.53 -6.63
N TYR A 100 -1.85 18.57 -6.49
CA TYR A 100 -1.02 19.47 -7.28
C TYR A 100 -1.14 19.17 -8.79
N ILE A 101 -1.08 17.90 -9.20
CA ILE A 101 -1.27 17.52 -10.61
C ILE A 101 -2.66 17.95 -11.10
N PHE A 102 -3.69 17.77 -10.27
CA PHE A 102 -5.06 18.10 -10.61
C PHE A 102 -5.28 19.61 -10.77
N PHE A 103 -4.95 20.39 -9.74
CA PHE A 103 -5.24 21.82 -9.69
C PHE A 103 -4.23 22.68 -10.46
N ASN A 104 -2.95 22.31 -10.47
CA ASN A 104 -1.89 23.15 -11.05
C ASN A 104 -1.48 22.72 -12.46
N LEU A 105 -1.59 21.41 -12.79
CA LEU A 105 -1.28 20.92 -14.14
C LEU A 105 -2.53 20.66 -14.99
N ASN A 106 -3.73 20.82 -14.42
CA ASN A 106 -5.01 20.67 -15.12
C ASN A 106 -5.18 19.28 -15.76
N MET A 107 -4.70 18.23 -15.09
CA MET A 107 -4.87 16.83 -15.46
C MET A 107 -5.89 16.16 -14.51
N TYR A 108 -6.52 15.08 -14.90
CA TYR A 108 -7.37 14.31 -13.99
C TYR A 108 -6.55 13.23 -13.28
N THR A 109 -6.92 12.93 -12.04
CA THR A 109 -6.30 11.89 -11.22
C THR A 109 -7.37 10.92 -10.72
N ALA A 110 -6.98 9.68 -10.43
CA ALA A 110 -7.85 8.66 -9.85
C ALA A 110 -7.04 7.68 -8.98
N GLU A 111 -7.73 6.95 -8.11
CA GLU A 111 -7.16 5.95 -7.20
C GLU A 111 -6.13 6.49 -6.19
N HIS A 112 -6.14 7.81 -5.96
CA HIS A 112 -5.24 8.48 -5.01
C HIS A 112 -5.71 8.40 -3.55
N ASP A 113 -6.91 7.88 -3.30
CA ASP A 113 -7.61 7.81 -2.01
C ASP A 113 -7.67 6.39 -1.43
N ILE A 114 -7.00 5.43 -2.08
CA ILE A 114 -6.96 4.04 -1.64
C ILE A 114 -5.88 3.89 -0.56
N PRO A 115 -6.21 3.38 0.64
CA PRO A 115 -5.22 3.14 1.67
C PRO A 115 -4.09 2.25 1.16
N TYR A 116 -2.83 2.65 1.41
CA TYR A 116 -1.69 2.02 0.77
C TYR A 116 -1.56 0.52 1.05
N HIS A 117 -1.97 0.07 2.24
CA HIS A 117 -2.01 -1.35 2.55
C HIS A 117 -2.95 -2.10 1.61
N GLN A 118 -4.15 -1.59 1.32
CA GLN A 118 -5.08 -2.22 0.38
C GLN A 118 -4.53 -2.18 -1.06
N ARG A 119 -3.95 -1.05 -1.46
CA ARG A 119 -3.34 -0.88 -2.79
C ARG A 119 -2.25 -1.93 -3.06
N VAL A 120 -1.32 -2.10 -2.12
CA VAL A 120 -0.24 -3.10 -2.22
C VAL A 120 -0.79 -4.51 -2.39
N LEU A 121 -1.81 -4.88 -1.59
CA LEU A 121 -2.36 -6.24 -1.63
C LEU A 121 -3.04 -6.53 -2.97
N ILE A 122 -3.80 -5.56 -3.49
CA ILE A 122 -4.49 -5.69 -4.78
C ILE A 122 -3.46 -5.79 -5.91
N ASP A 123 -2.48 -4.88 -5.97
CA ASP A 123 -1.52 -4.83 -7.07
C ASP A 123 -0.64 -6.09 -7.10
N LEU A 124 -0.13 -6.55 -5.94
CA LEU A 124 0.68 -7.76 -5.88
C LEU A 124 -0.11 -9.04 -6.17
N ALA A 125 -1.40 -9.07 -5.86
CA ALA A 125 -2.27 -10.20 -6.19
C ALA A 125 -2.55 -10.27 -7.69
N VAL A 126 -2.79 -9.12 -8.33
CA VAL A 126 -3.01 -9.00 -9.79
C VAL A 126 -1.75 -9.34 -10.59
N GLU A 127 -0.58 -8.99 -10.08
CA GLU A 127 0.72 -9.30 -10.73
C GLU A 127 1.19 -10.75 -10.51
N ASP A 128 0.37 -11.61 -9.91
CA ASP A 128 0.71 -12.98 -9.51
C ASP A 128 1.98 -13.09 -8.63
N LYS A 129 2.40 -11.98 -8.00
CA LYS A 129 3.62 -11.93 -7.18
C LYS A 129 3.36 -12.42 -5.76
N VAL A 130 2.22 -12.09 -5.18
CA VAL A 130 1.86 -12.46 -3.80
C VAL A 130 0.35 -12.67 -3.67
N TRP A 131 -0.06 -13.86 -3.23
CA TRP A 131 -1.37 -14.07 -2.60
C TRP A 131 -1.12 -14.40 -1.14
N ILE A 132 -1.64 -13.56 -0.24
CA ILE A 132 -1.28 -13.55 1.19
C ILE A 132 -1.58 -14.90 1.87
N LEU A 133 -2.57 -15.64 1.36
CA LEU A 133 -3.03 -16.89 1.95
C LEU A 133 -2.77 -18.11 1.06
N ASP A 134 -1.94 -18.01 0.02
CA ASP A 134 -1.80 -19.11 -0.93
C ASP A 134 -0.83 -20.12 -0.36
N THR A 135 -1.39 -21.23 0.10
CA THR A 135 -0.58 -22.32 0.64
C THR A 135 -0.19 -23.33 -0.43
N ASN A 136 -0.51 -23.07 -1.70
CA ASN A 136 -0.31 -23.97 -2.85
C ASN A 136 -0.87 -25.37 -2.57
N GLY A 137 -2.09 -25.43 -2.02
CA GLY A 137 -2.75 -26.68 -1.64
C GLY A 137 -2.04 -27.44 -0.50
N THR A 138 -1.02 -26.85 0.14
CA THR A 138 -0.30 -27.49 1.24
C THR A 138 -0.88 -27.00 2.55
N LYS A 139 -1.26 -27.90 3.46
CA LYS A 139 -1.65 -27.54 4.82
C LYS A 139 -0.49 -26.82 5.55
N LYS A 140 -0.76 -25.63 6.09
CA LYS A 140 0.17 -24.83 6.90
C LYS A 140 -0.43 -24.58 8.28
N ASP A 141 0.37 -24.77 9.32
CA ASP A 141 -0.04 -24.47 10.70
C ASP A 141 0.52 -23.13 11.15
N LEU A 142 -0.37 -22.19 11.48
CA LEU A 142 -0.08 -20.94 12.15
C LEU A 142 -0.05 -21.17 13.66
N LYS A 143 1.04 -20.79 14.33
CA LYS A 143 1.09 -20.74 15.80
C LYS A 143 0.55 -19.41 16.27
N VAL A 144 -0.56 -19.44 16.99
CA VAL A 144 -1.22 -18.26 17.55
C VAL A 144 -0.84 -18.15 19.02
N LEU A 145 -0.38 -16.97 19.41
CA LEU A 145 -0.20 -16.57 20.81
C LEU A 145 -1.26 -15.52 21.14
N VAL A 146 -2.09 -15.82 22.13
CA VAL A 146 -3.01 -14.84 22.72
C VAL A 146 -2.50 -14.55 24.12
N TYR A 147 -2.49 -13.29 24.49
CA TYR A 147 -2.10 -12.86 25.83
C TYR A 147 -3.06 -11.79 26.33
N ASP A 148 -3.10 -11.67 27.65
CA ASP A 148 -3.89 -10.70 28.37
C ASP A 148 -3.07 -10.20 29.56
N ILE A 149 -3.26 -8.93 29.92
CA ILE A 149 -2.51 -8.30 31.01
C ILE A 149 -3.48 -7.72 32.03
N GLU A 150 -3.11 -7.84 33.30
CA GLU A 150 -3.86 -7.21 34.38
C GLU A 150 -2.98 -6.25 35.17
N THR A 151 -3.57 -5.13 35.55
CA THR A 151 -3.01 -4.14 36.46
C THR A 151 -3.93 -4.05 37.68
N THR A 152 -3.36 -4.19 38.86
CA THR A 152 -4.09 -4.20 40.13
C THR A 152 -4.37 -2.80 40.65
N GLU A 153 -3.54 -1.82 40.27
CA GLU A 153 -3.73 -0.40 40.62
C GLU A 153 -4.31 0.35 39.42
N PHE A 154 -5.60 0.70 39.46
CA PHE A 154 -6.24 1.58 38.47
C PHE A 154 -6.60 2.91 39.15
N GLU A 155 -5.71 3.89 39.06
CA GLU A 155 -5.95 5.25 39.55
C GLU A 155 -6.04 6.24 38.38
N GLU A 156 -7.05 7.11 38.42
CA GLU A 156 -7.25 8.14 37.39
C GLU A 156 -6.02 9.06 37.30
N GLY A 157 -5.39 9.12 36.13
CA GLY A 157 -4.25 9.98 35.84
C GLY A 157 -2.86 9.36 36.05
N LYS A 158 -2.73 8.11 36.51
CA LYS A 158 -1.46 7.37 36.50
C LYS A 158 -1.30 6.57 35.21
N THR A 159 -0.28 6.90 34.42
CA THR A 159 0.05 6.20 33.16
C THR A 159 1.28 5.29 33.26
N ASP A 160 2.00 5.32 34.39
CA ASP A 160 3.22 4.55 34.63
C ASP A 160 2.95 3.49 35.70
N LEU A 161 2.06 2.55 35.36
CA LEU A 161 1.65 1.47 36.24
C LEU A 161 2.36 0.18 35.81
N PRO A 162 2.92 -0.60 36.75
CA PRO A 162 3.51 -1.89 36.43
C PRO A 162 2.43 -2.87 35.95
N ILE A 163 2.81 -3.78 35.04
CA ILE A 163 1.98 -4.94 34.71
C ILE A 163 2.14 -5.97 35.83
N ASP A 164 1.04 -6.34 36.48
CA ASP A 164 1.06 -7.25 37.63
C ASP A 164 0.93 -8.71 37.21
N ILE A 165 0.10 -8.98 36.19
CA ILE A 165 -0.19 -10.33 35.72
C ILE A 165 -0.14 -10.34 34.19
N LEU A 166 0.45 -11.41 33.64
CA LEU A 166 0.43 -11.73 32.22
C LEU A 166 -0.14 -13.13 32.06
N GLY A 167 -1.37 -13.22 31.56
CA GLY A 167 -1.97 -14.47 31.10
C GLY A 167 -1.59 -14.70 29.64
N TYR A 168 -1.31 -15.94 29.26
CA TYR A 168 -1.15 -16.28 27.85
C TYR A 168 -1.65 -17.70 27.53
N SER A 169 -2.04 -17.91 26.29
CA SER A 169 -2.37 -19.21 25.72
C SER A 169 -1.85 -19.28 24.30
N SER A 170 -1.46 -20.48 23.87
CA SER A 170 -1.02 -20.73 22.51
C SER A 170 -1.76 -21.89 21.90
N PHE A 171 -2.16 -21.76 20.64
CA PHE A 171 -2.82 -22.81 19.87
C PHE A 171 -2.45 -22.71 18.40
N ASN A 172 -2.76 -23.76 17.64
CA ASN A 172 -2.46 -23.79 16.21
C ASN A 172 -3.75 -23.59 15.40
N ILE A 173 -3.67 -22.80 14.33
CA ILE A 173 -4.68 -22.71 13.28
C ILE A 173 -4.08 -23.31 12.02
N SER A 174 -4.76 -24.29 11.41
CA SER A 174 -4.34 -24.81 10.10
C SER A 174 -5.05 -24.08 8.97
N ILE A 175 -4.31 -23.67 7.94
CA ILE A 175 -4.82 -23.10 6.71
C ILE A 175 -4.36 -23.97 5.54
N GLU A 176 -5.29 -24.23 4.62
CA GLU A 176 -5.01 -24.85 3.34
C GLU A 176 -5.81 -24.06 2.29
N SER A 177 -5.11 -23.48 1.33
CA SER A 177 -5.69 -22.66 0.28
C SER A 177 -4.83 -22.82 -0.96
N GLU A 178 -5.50 -22.81 -2.10
CA GLU A 178 -4.89 -22.80 -3.41
C GLU A 178 -5.57 -21.70 -4.22
N LYS A 179 -4.78 -21.01 -5.02
CA LYS A 179 -5.27 -19.98 -5.91
C LYS A 179 -5.99 -20.65 -7.11
N ASP A 180 -7.26 -20.31 -7.30
CA ASP A 180 -8.07 -20.69 -8.47
C ASP A 180 -8.40 -19.41 -9.26
N LEU A 181 -7.48 -19.01 -10.16
CA LEU A 181 -7.66 -17.86 -11.06
C LEU A 181 -7.97 -18.29 -12.50
#